data_AF-A0A285QFZ3-F1
#
_entry.id   AF-A0A285QFZ3-F1
#
_cell.length_a   1.000
_cell.length_b   1.000
_cell.length_c   1.000
_cell.angle_alpha   90.00
_cell.angle_beta   90.00
_cell.angle_gamma   90.00
#
_symmetry.space_group_name_H-M   'P 1'
#
loop_
_entity.id
_entity.type
_entity.pdbx_description
1 polymer ?
#
loop_
_entity_poly.entity_id
_entity_poly.type
_entity_poly.pdbx_seq_one_letter_code
_entity_poly.pdbx_strand_id
1 'polypeptide(L)'
;MLIVRPVLLAAAALAVAPAAAQTPAPAARPLPVDPARLTAARPVAVKLWPLGTYKRMMSSTMDRMMDAMMASMFDMKLSDLAGLSGGDAAKTAETKEALGDATMGQVATAADPHFAERTKIATRVMFDEMGTLFARAEPAVQDAVAHGLARRFTTAELGEISAFFATPVGARYASDSMLLAVEPEMVSAMTKFVPDFMKAMPDIMKKVEKATAHLPPPPKPGTPDQDDDATPEEIKS
;
A
#
# COMPACT_ATOMS: atom_id res chain seq x y z
N MET A 1 -27.73 48.48 41.54
CA MET A 1 -26.54 48.12 42.33
C MET A 1 -26.31 46.64 42.11
N LEU A 2 -25.18 46.30 41.49
CA LEU A 2 -24.83 45.00 40.92
C LEU A 2 -24.10 44.16 41.98
N ILE A 3 -24.57 42.94 42.30
CA ILE A 3 -23.79 41.96 43.08
C ILE A 3 -23.97 40.58 42.44
N VAL A 4 -22.86 39.84 42.39
CA VAL A 4 -22.48 38.82 41.40
C VAL A 4 -22.36 37.44 42.08
N ARG A 5 -22.90 36.38 41.41
CA ARG A 5 -22.54 34.93 41.46
C ARG A 5 -22.74 34.14 42.78
N PRO A 6 -22.75 32.78 42.78
CA PRO A 6 -22.25 31.84 41.76
C PRO A 6 -23.17 30.68 41.33
N VAL A 7 -22.66 30.02 40.29
CA VAL A 7 -23.15 28.86 39.54
C VAL A 7 -22.94 27.56 40.34
N LEU A 8 -23.93 26.66 40.33
CA LEU A 8 -23.79 25.25 40.72
C LEU A 8 -24.14 24.39 39.49
N LEU A 9 -23.13 23.79 38.88
CA LEU A 9 -23.28 22.73 37.88
C LEU A 9 -23.57 21.42 38.63
N ALA A 10 -24.68 20.76 38.30
CA ALA A 10 -24.96 19.38 38.68
C ALA A 10 -24.41 18.44 37.60
N ALA A 11 -23.46 17.57 37.97
CA ALA A 11 -22.92 16.53 37.12
C ALA A 11 -23.83 15.29 37.16
N ALA A 12 -24.35 14.88 36.01
CA ALA A 12 -25.02 13.59 35.83
C ALA A 12 -23.97 12.51 35.57
N ALA A 13 -23.85 11.54 36.48
CA ALA A 13 -22.99 10.38 36.32
C ALA A 13 -23.61 9.37 35.34
N LEU A 14 -22.92 9.11 34.21
CA LEU A 14 -23.17 7.95 33.36
C LEU A 14 -22.19 6.84 33.78
N ALA A 15 -22.75 5.70 34.21
CA ALA A 15 -21.98 4.51 34.54
C ALA A 15 -21.32 3.93 33.27
N VAL A 16 -20.00 3.71 33.31
CA VAL A 16 -19.24 3.04 32.24
C VAL A 16 -18.97 1.59 32.66
N ALA A 17 -19.53 0.64 31.90
CA ALA A 17 -19.24 -0.79 32.02
C ALA A 17 -17.86 -1.11 31.40
N PRO A 18 -17.16 -2.18 31.84
CA PRO A 18 -15.79 -2.45 31.44
C PRO A 18 -15.70 -2.89 29.97
N ALA A 19 -14.80 -2.25 29.23
CA ALA A 19 -14.53 -2.47 27.81
C ALA A 19 -13.69 -3.73 27.58
N ALA A 20 -14.26 -4.92 27.84
CA ALA A 20 -13.72 -6.20 27.42
C ALA A 20 -14.59 -6.80 26.31
N ALA A 21 -14.59 -6.17 25.13
CA ALA A 21 -14.98 -6.72 23.81
C ALA A 21 -15.24 -5.58 22.81
N GLN A 22 -14.22 -4.84 22.40
CA GLN A 22 -14.35 -4.06 21.16
C GLN A 22 -14.21 -5.04 19.99
N THR A 23 -15.32 -5.70 19.66
CA THR A 23 -15.49 -6.33 18.34
C THR A 23 -15.21 -5.23 17.32
N PRO A 24 -14.30 -5.43 16.33
CA PRO A 24 -14.07 -4.44 15.30
C PRO A 24 -15.42 -3.97 14.76
N ALA A 25 -15.66 -2.65 14.78
CA ALA A 25 -16.88 -2.09 14.24
C ALA A 25 -17.07 -2.68 12.83
N PRO A 26 -18.22 -3.32 12.52
CA PRO A 26 -18.43 -3.90 11.21
C PRO A 26 -18.14 -2.83 10.17
N ALA A 27 -17.20 -3.09 9.26
CA ALA A 27 -16.95 -2.22 8.12
C ALA A 27 -18.32 -1.88 7.50
N ALA A 28 -18.61 -0.59 7.33
CA ALA A 28 -19.90 -0.12 6.87
C ALA A 28 -20.33 -0.95 5.65
N ARG A 29 -21.43 -1.68 5.78
CA ARG A 29 -21.90 -2.56 4.70
C ARG A 29 -22.10 -1.70 3.46
N PRO A 30 -21.53 -2.06 2.30
CA PRO A 30 -21.81 -1.35 1.06
C PRO A 30 -23.32 -1.24 0.87
N LEU A 31 -23.79 -0.07 0.41
CA LEU A 31 -25.21 0.13 0.09
C LEU A 31 -25.72 -1.03 -0.79
N PRO A 32 -26.95 -1.52 -0.55
CA PRO A 32 -27.54 -2.60 -1.34
C PRO A 32 -27.46 -2.25 -2.83
N VAL A 33 -26.89 -3.15 -3.63
CA VAL A 33 -26.79 -2.99 -5.08
C VAL A 33 -28.03 -3.60 -5.73
N ASP A 34 -28.61 -2.90 -6.71
CA ASP A 34 -29.71 -3.42 -7.53
C ASP A 34 -29.27 -4.73 -8.22
N PRO A 35 -29.97 -5.86 -7.98
CA PRO A 35 -29.65 -7.15 -8.59
C PRO A 35 -29.61 -7.13 -10.12
N ALA A 36 -30.45 -6.30 -10.77
CA ALA A 36 -30.47 -6.18 -12.22
C ALA A 36 -29.20 -5.52 -12.74
N ARG A 37 -28.74 -4.45 -12.06
CA ARG A 37 -27.49 -3.77 -12.39
C ARG A 37 -26.28 -4.66 -12.12
N LEU A 38 -26.30 -5.43 -11.02
CA LEU A 38 -25.22 -6.36 -10.72
C LEU A 38 -25.11 -7.44 -11.80
N THR A 39 -26.24 -7.98 -12.25
CA THR A 39 -26.28 -8.96 -13.34
C THR A 39 -25.70 -8.39 -14.64
N ALA A 40 -26.06 -7.15 -14.99
CA ALA A 40 -25.52 -6.46 -16.17
C ALA A 40 -24.03 -6.07 -16.04
N ALA A 41 -23.54 -5.85 -14.82
CA ALA A 41 -22.15 -5.45 -14.57
C ALA A 41 -21.14 -6.61 -14.62
N ARG A 42 -21.57 -7.84 -14.31
CA ARG A 42 -20.70 -9.03 -14.35
C ARG A 42 -19.96 -9.23 -15.68
N PRO A 43 -20.60 -9.22 -16.86
CA PRO A 43 -19.88 -9.41 -18.12
C PRO A 43 -18.87 -8.29 -18.40
N VAL A 44 -19.17 -7.06 -17.99
CA VAL A 44 -18.24 -5.92 -18.10
C VAL A 44 -17.02 -6.14 -17.20
N ALA A 45 -17.22 -6.57 -15.96
CA ALA A 45 -16.16 -6.86 -15.00
C ALA A 45 -15.21 -7.97 -15.49
N VAL A 46 -15.74 -9.03 -16.11
CA VAL A 46 -14.93 -10.12 -16.69
C VAL A 46 -14.04 -9.63 -17.82
N LYS A 47 -14.48 -8.63 -18.60
CA LYS A 47 -13.69 -8.03 -19.69
C LYS A 47 -12.61 -7.08 -19.19
N LEU A 48 -12.91 -6.30 -18.15
CA LEU A 48 -11.93 -5.41 -17.50
C LEU A 48 -10.88 -6.18 -16.72
N TRP A 49 -11.29 -7.27 -16.07
CA TRP A 49 -10.41 -8.09 -15.25
C TRP A 49 -10.46 -9.56 -15.67
N PRO A 50 -9.92 -9.95 -16.84
CA PRO A 50 -9.89 -11.35 -17.24
C PRO A 50 -9.14 -12.20 -16.22
N LEU A 51 -9.48 -13.47 -16.08
CA LEU A 51 -8.67 -14.38 -15.26
C LEU A 51 -7.26 -14.52 -15.85
N GLY A 52 -6.28 -14.72 -14.98
CA GLY A 52 -4.85 -14.71 -15.25
C GLY A 52 -4.25 -13.32 -15.49
N THR A 53 -4.99 -12.24 -15.27
CA THR A 53 -4.47 -10.86 -15.45
C THR A 53 -3.27 -10.60 -14.55
N TYR A 54 -3.33 -11.01 -13.28
CA TYR A 54 -2.19 -10.82 -12.37
C TYR A 54 -0.97 -11.61 -12.83
N LYS A 55 -1.16 -12.88 -13.23
CA LYS A 55 -0.06 -13.70 -13.74
C LYS A 55 0.58 -13.09 -14.99
N ARG A 56 -0.22 -12.62 -15.95
CA ARG A 56 0.28 -11.96 -17.16
C ARG A 56 1.08 -10.69 -16.82
N MET A 57 0.50 -9.82 -16.00
CA MET A 57 1.13 -8.57 -15.56
C MET A 57 2.46 -8.82 -14.83
N MET A 58 2.49 -9.80 -13.92
CA MET A 58 3.69 -10.14 -13.19
C MET A 58 4.74 -10.76 -14.12
N SER A 59 4.40 -11.74 -14.95
CA SER A 59 5.39 -12.40 -15.81
C SER A 59 6.15 -11.44 -16.75
N SER A 60 5.45 -10.57 -17.48
CA SER A 60 6.05 -9.79 -18.57
C SER A 60 6.85 -8.56 -18.11
N THR A 61 6.49 -7.99 -16.96
CA THR A 61 7.17 -6.85 -16.34
C THR A 61 8.28 -7.31 -15.40
N MET A 62 8.06 -8.42 -14.66
CA MET A 62 9.03 -8.90 -13.69
C MET A 62 10.25 -9.54 -14.35
N ASP A 63 10.12 -10.29 -15.44
CA ASP A 63 11.30 -10.90 -16.09
C ASP A 63 12.34 -9.82 -16.46
N ARG A 64 11.87 -8.72 -17.06
CA ARG A 64 12.72 -7.57 -17.41
C ARG A 64 13.26 -6.83 -16.19
N MET A 65 12.43 -6.62 -15.18
CA MET A 65 12.84 -5.94 -13.94
C MET A 65 13.84 -6.77 -13.14
N MET A 66 13.66 -8.09 -13.09
CA MET A 66 14.52 -9.02 -12.37
C MET A 66 15.88 -9.16 -13.04
N ASP A 67 15.92 -9.26 -14.37
CA ASP A 67 17.20 -9.27 -15.08
C ASP A 67 17.96 -7.95 -14.84
N ALA A 68 17.27 -6.80 -14.84
CA ALA A 68 17.89 -5.50 -14.54
C ALA A 68 18.36 -5.38 -13.07
N MET A 69 17.55 -5.84 -12.11
CA MET A 69 17.88 -5.81 -10.68
C MET A 69 19.05 -6.73 -10.36
N MET A 70 19.07 -7.95 -10.93
CA MET A 70 20.16 -8.89 -10.74
C MET A 70 21.46 -8.37 -11.34
N ALA A 71 21.42 -7.78 -12.53
CA ALA A 71 22.59 -7.12 -13.11
C ALA A 71 23.12 -6.02 -12.18
N SER A 72 22.23 -5.14 -11.72
CA SER A 72 22.61 -4.06 -10.80
C SER A 72 23.16 -4.55 -9.45
N MET A 73 22.62 -5.65 -8.90
CA MET A 73 23.10 -6.23 -7.64
C MET A 73 24.45 -6.90 -7.82
N PHE A 74 24.67 -7.61 -8.93
CA PHE A 74 25.94 -8.27 -9.23
C PHE A 74 27.08 -7.26 -9.46
N ASP A 75 26.76 -6.11 -10.04
CA ASP A 75 27.72 -5.03 -10.28
C ASP A 75 27.93 -4.12 -9.05
N MET A 76 27.14 -4.28 -7.98
CA MET A 76 27.28 -3.50 -6.76
C MET A 76 28.57 -3.89 -6.02
N LYS A 77 29.39 -2.89 -5.70
CA LYS A 77 30.60 -3.09 -4.90
C LYS A 77 30.25 -3.24 -3.42
N LEU A 78 30.99 -4.09 -2.70
CA LEU A 78 30.79 -4.24 -1.25
C LEU A 78 31.02 -2.93 -0.48
N SER A 79 31.89 -2.05 -0.98
CA SER A 79 32.11 -0.71 -0.45
C SER A 79 30.85 0.17 -0.47
N ASP A 80 29.98 -0.01 -1.45
CA ASP A 80 28.79 0.83 -1.67
C ASP A 80 27.61 0.35 -0.82
N LEU A 81 27.56 -0.95 -0.52
CA LEU A 81 26.54 -1.59 0.31
C LEU A 81 26.69 -1.21 1.80
N ALA A 82 27.93 -1.02 2.25
CA ALA A 82 28.26 -0.57 3.59
C ALA A 82 27.67 0.84 3.89
N GLY A 83 27.60 1.71 2.88
CA GLY A 83 26.98 3.04 2.97
C GLY A 83 25.45 3.04 3.09
N LEU A 84 24.77 1.96 2.69
CA LEU A 84 23.31 1.82 2.73
C LEU A 84 22.78 1.17 4.02
N SER A 85 23.59 0.34 4.68
CA SER A 85 23.21 -0.41 5.89
C SER A 85 23.11 0.42 7.18
N GLY A 86 23.44 1.72 7.13
CA GLY A 86 23.32 2.64 8.26
C GLY A 86 24.24 2.35 9.46
N GLY A 87 25.10 1.34 9.38
CA GLY A 87 26.03 0.98 10.45
C GLY A 87 27.34 1.75 10.38
N ASP A 88 27.75 2.38 11.49
CA ASP A 88 29.04 3.10 11.60
C ASP A 88 30.27 2.20 11.39
N ALA A 89 30.11 0.87 11.38
CA ALA A 89 31.15 -0.11 11.05
C ALA A 89 31.66 -0.02 9.59
N ALA A 90 30.91 0.66 8.70
CA ALA A 90 31.28 0.91 7.31
C ALA A 90 32.30 2.06 7.10
N LYS A 91 32.58 2.85 8.14
CA LYS A 91 33.35 4.10 8.02
C LYS A 91 34.84 3.96 8.37
N THR A 92 35.28 2.81 8.88
CA THR A 92 36.70 2.56 9.19
C THR A 92 37.49 2.23 7.93
N ALA A 93 38.66 2.83 7.77
CA ALA A 93 39.55 2.61 6.63
C ALA A 93 39.93 1.12 6.47
N GLU A 94 40.06 0.40 7.59
CA GLU A 94 40.34 -1.04 7.62
C GLU A 94 39.18 -1.89 7.04
N THR A 95 37.93 -1.49 7.27
CA THR A 95 36.76 -2.17 6.69
C THR A 95 36.64 -1.86 5.19
N LYS A 96 37.04 -0.67 4.74
CA LYS A 96 37.05 -0.28 3.32
C LYS A 96 38.11 -1.03 2.51
N GLU A 97 39.32 -1.19 3.05
CA GLU A 97 40.36 -2.02 2.42
C GLU A 97 40.00 -3.52 2.44
N ALA A 98 39.41 -4.01 3.55
CA ALA A 98 39.01 -5.41 3.66
C ALA A 98 37.79 -5.78 2.78
N LEU A 99 36.87 -4.83 2.53
CA LEU A 99 35.71 -5.02 1.65
C LEU A 99 36.07 -4.88 0.16
N GLY A 100 37.17 -4.20 -0.18
CA GLY A 100 37.78 -4.15 -1.51
C GLY A 100 36.90 -3.64 -2.65
N ASP A 101 37.46 -3.66 -3.87
CA ASP A 101 36.73 -3.42 -5.13
C ASP A 101 35.90 -4.62 -5.59
N ALA A 102 35.87 -5.70 -4.79
CA ALA A 102 35.13 -6.90 -5.13
C ALA A 102 33.64 -6.58 -5.26
N THR A 103 33.03 -7.07 -6.32
CA THR A 103 31.59 -6.95 -6.48
C THR A 103 30.88 -8.06 -5.69
N MET A 104 29.63 -7.80 -5.32
CA MET A 104 28.77 -8.82 -4.71
C MET A 104 28.69 -10.08 -5.58
N GLY A 105 28.68 -9.92 -6.91
CA GLY A 105 28.71 -11.04 -7.84
C GLY A 105 29.98 -11.90 -7.74
N GLN A 106 31.15 -11.27 -7.58
CA GLN A 106 32.43 -11.98 -7.45
C GLN A 106 32.54 -12.74 -6.12
N VAL A 107 32.16 -12.10 -5.01
CA VAL A 107 32.17 -12.74 -3.69
C VAL A 107 31.16 -13.89 -3.61
N ALA A 108 29.95 -13.68 -4.15
CA ALA A 108 28.93 -14.71 -4.14
C ALA A 108 29.29 -15.90 -5.04
N THR A 109 29.91 -15.67 -6.20
CA THR A 109 30.38 -16.73 -7.11
C THR A 109 31.53 -17.54 -6.50
N ALA A 110 32.43 -16.89 -5.75
CA ALA A 110 33.52 -17.58 -5.05
C ALA A 110 33.00 -18.53 -3.95
N ALA A 111 31.92 -18.13 -3.26
CA ALA A 111 31.27 -18.96 -2.23
C ALA A 111 30.37 -20.06 -2.82
N ASP A 112 29.68 -19.75 -3.92
CA ASP A 112 28.82 -20.68 -4.65
C ASP A 112 28.88 -20.38 -6.16
N PRO A 113 29.56 -21.23 -6.96
CA PRO A 113 29.64 -21.07 -8.40
C PRO A 113 28.28 -21.02 -9.11
N HIS A 114 27.22 -21.53 -8.48
CA HIS A 114 25.85 -21.52 -8.99
C HIS A 114 24.96 -20.46 -8.33
N PHE A 115 25.50 -19.51 -7.56
CA PHE A 115 24.71 -18.54 -6.81
C PHE A 115 23.74 -17.75 -7.68
N ALA A 116 24.20 -17.28 -8.84
CA ALA A 116 23.37 -16.54 -9.80
C ALA A 116 22.19 -17.38 -10.30
N GLU A 117 22.46 -18.64 -10.65
CA GLU A 117 21.46 -19.59 -11.15
C GLU A 117 20.45 -19.93 -10.05
N ARG A 118 20.91 -20.26 -8.84
CA ARG A 118 20.03 -20.52 -7.68
C ARG A 118 19.18 -19.31 -7.33
N THR A 119 19.75 -18.11 -7.33
CA THR A 119 19.02 -16.87 -7.03
C THR A 119 17.95 -16.60 -8.08
N LYS A 120 18.27 -16.80 -9.37
CA LYS A 120 17.29 -16.68 -10.46
C LYS A 120 16.17 -17.70 -10.32
N ILE A 121 16.48 -18.97 -10.03
CA ILE A 121 15.48 -20.03 -9.83
C ILE A 121 14.61 -19.72 -8.61
N ALA A 122 15.21 -19.44 -7.46
CA ALA A 122 14.48 -19.16 -6.22
C ALA A 122 13.54 -17.97 -6.38
N THR A 123 14.02 -16.91 -7.01
CA THR A 123 13.21 -15.71 -7.27
C THR A 123 12.07 -16.00 -8.22
N ARG A 124 12.32 -16.73 -9.32
CA ARG A 124 11.27 -17.14 -10.27
C ARG A 124 10.18 -17.96 -9.58
N VAL A 125 10.57 -18.97 -8.79
CA VAL A 125 9.62 -19.82 -8.05
C VAL A 125 8.78 -18.97 -7.09
N MET A 126 9.41 -18.06 -6.33
CA MET A 126 8.69 -17.18 -5.41
C MET A 126 7.64 -16.32 -6.15
N PHE A 127 7.97 -15.78 -7.32
CA PHE A 127 7.04 -15.01 -8.13
C PHE A 127 5.93 -15.85 -8.75
N ASP A 128 6.23 -17.04 -9.25
CA ASP A 128 5.24 -17.95 -9.80
C ASP A 128 4.22 -18.39 -8.74
N GLU A 129 4.69 -18.66 -7.52
CA GLU A 129 3.82 -18.99 -6.37
C GLU A 129 2.99 -17.78 -5.94
N MET A 130 3.58 -16.59 -5.89
CA MET A 130 2.85 -15.35 -5.58
C MET A 130 1.80 -15.04 -6.67
N GLY A 131 2.12 -15.24 -7.94
CA GLY A 131 1.17 -15.13 -9.05
C GLY A 131 0.03 -16.13 -8.93
N THR A 132 0.31 -17.35 -8.46
CA THR A 132 -0.71 -18.37 -8.16
C THR A 132 -1.63 -17.94 -7.02
N LEU A 133 -1.09 -17.36 -5.95
CA LEU A 133 -1.88 -16.81 -4.85
C LEU A 133 -2.77 -15.67 -5.31
N PHE A 134 -2.26 -14.73 -6.10
CA PHE A 134 -3.06 -13.63 -6.65
C PHE A 134 -4.13 -14.11 -7.62
N ALA A 135 -3.83 -15.11 -8.46
CA ALA A 135 -4.81 -15.71 -9.37
C ALA A 135 -6.02 -16.29 -8.62
N ARG A 136 -5.83 -16.84 -7.41
CA ARG A 136 -6.93 -17.31 -6.55
C ARG A 136 -7.85 -16.18 -6.06
N ALA A 137 -7.33 -14.96 -5.96
CA ALA A 137 -8.10 -13.79 -5.55
C ALA A 137 -8.88 -13.14 -6.72
N GLU A 138 -8.51 -13.42 -7.98
CA GLU A 138 -9.13 -12.79 -9.15
C GLU A 138 -10.65 -12.93 -9.23
N PRO A 139 -11.28 -14.07 -8.89
CA PRO A 139 -12.75 -14.15 -8.88
C PRO A 139 -13.40 -13.17 -7.89
N ALA A 140 -12.78 -12.98 -6.72
CA ALA A 140 -13.26 -12.00 -5.74
C ALA A 140 -13.05 -10.56 -6.23
N VAL A 141 -11.95 -10.30 -6.94
CA VAL A 141 -11.70 -9.00 -7.59
C VAL A 141 -12.74 -8.72 -8.68
N GLN A 142 -13.03 -9.68 -9.55
CA GLN A 142 -14.09 -9.54 -10.57
C GLN A 142 -15.44 -9.22 -9.93
N ASP A 143 -15.81 -9.92 -8.85
CA ASP A 143 -17.07 -9.65 -8.15
C ASP A 143 -17.09 -8.26 -7.51
N ALA A 144 -15.97 -7.82 -6.90
CA ALA A 144 -15.84 -6.48 -6.35
C ALA A 144 -15.93 -5.38 -7.42
N VAL A 145 -15.32 -5.59 -8.60
CA VAL A 145 -15.43 -4.70 -9.76
C VAL A 145 -16.88 -4.65 -10.25
N ALA A 146 -17.55 -5.79 -10.39
CA ALA A 146 -18.96 -5.84 -10.79
C ALA A 146 -19.86 -5.04 -9.84
N HIS A 147 -19.65 -5.18 -8.53
CA HIS A 147 -20.36 -4.36 -7.53
C HIS A 147 -20.03 -2.87 -7.65
N GLY A 148 -18.77 -2.53 -7.92
CA GLY A 148 -18.32 -1.16 -8.15
C GLY A 148 -18.99 -0.51 -9.37
N LEU A 149 -19.13 -1.27 -10.46
CA LEU A 149 -19.80 -0.86 -11.69
C LEU A 149 -21.31 -0.71 -11.49
N ALA A 150 -21.96 -1.69 -10.87
CA ALA A 150 -23.41 -1.69 -10.64
C ALA A 150 -23.91 -0.54 -9.73
N ARG A 151 -23.04 -0.03 -8.86
CA ARG A 151 -23.32 1.18 -8.06
C ARG A 151 -23.24 2.48 -8.87
N ARG A 152 -22.46 2.51 -9.94
CA ARG A 152 -22.14 3.72 -10.72
C ARG A 152 -22.96 3.84 -12.00
N PHE A 153 -23.29 2.72 -12.62
CA PHE A 153 -23.92 2.67 -13.93
C PHE A 153 -25.30 2.00 -13.85
N THR A 154 -26.20 2.47 -14.70
CA THR A 154 -27.50 1.87 -14.95
C THR A 154 -27.37 0.62 -15.83
N THR A 155 -28.42 -0.21 -15.87
CA THR A 155 -28.47 -1.39 -16.73
C THR A 155 -28.27 -1.04 -18.21
N ALA A 156 -28.81 0.10 -18.67
CA ALA A 156 -28.65 0.56 -20.05
C ALA A 156 -27.19 0.90 -20.38
N GLU A 157 -26.55 1.72 -19.54
CA GLU A 157 -25.13 2.10 -19.71
C GLU A 157 -24.21 0.87 -19.64
N LEU A 158 -24.49 -0.07 -18.73
CA LEU A 158 -23.73 -1.34 -18.65
C LEU A 158 -23.92 -2.18 -19.93
N GLY A 159 -25.10 -2.15 -20.53
CA GLY A 159 -25.37 -2.78 -21.82
C GLY A 159 -24.55 -2.16 -22.95
N GLU A 160 -24.47 -0.84 -23.01
CA GLU A 160 -23.65 -0.12 -24.00
C GLU A 160 -22.16 -0.41 -23.83
N ILE A 161 -21.64 -0.35 -22.59
CA ILE A 161 -20.25 -0.69 -22.29
C ILE A 161 -19.96 -2.15 -22.69
N SER A 162 -20.87 -3.06 -22.35
CA SER A 162 -20.74 -4.47 -22.72
C SER A 162 -20.73 -4.67 -24.24
N ALA A 163 -21.55 -3.93 -24.98
CA ALA A 163 -21.57 -4.00 -26.44
C ALA A 163 -20.24 -3.50 -27.04
N PHE A 164 -19.67 -2.42 -26.50
CA PHE A 164 -18.34 -1.95 -26.92
C PHE A 164 -17.26 -3.00 -26.61
N PHE A 165 -17.23 -3.55 -25.39
CA PHE A 165 -16.25 -4.57 -24.99
C PHE A 165 -16.42 -5.92 -25.69
N ALA A 166 -17.54 -6.15 -26.37
CA ALA A 166 -17.73 -7.30 -27.24
C ALA A 166 -17.00 -7.15 -28.59
N THR A 167 -16.65 -5.92 -29.00
CA THR A 167 -15.84 -5.70 -30.19
C THR A 167 -14.38 -6.12 -29.96
N PRO A 168 -13.62 -6.50 -31.02
CA PRO A 168 -12.20 -6.85 -30.85
C PRO A 168 -11.36 -5.73 -30.23
N VAL A 169 -11.59 -4.48 -30.63
CA VAL A 169 -10.88 -3.32 -30.10
C VAL A 169 -11.29 -3.03 -28.66
N GLY A 170 -12.60 -3.07 -28.36
CA GLY A 170 -13.09 -2.82 -27.01
C GLY A 170 -12.65 -3.89 -26.01
N ALA A 171 -12.61 -5.17 -26.40
CA ALA A 171 -12.09 -6.25 -25.56
C ALA A 171 -10.62 -6.03 -25.20
N ARG A 172 -9.79 -5.67 -26.19
CA ARG A 172 -8.37 -5.35 -25.96
C ARG A 172 -8.21 -4.11 -25.09
N TYR A 173 -8.95 -3.04 -25.39
CA TYR A 173 -8.91 -1.82 -24.58
C TYR A 173 -9.28 -2.11 -23.13
N ALA A 174 -10.34 -2.88 -22.87
CA ALA A 174 -10.75 -3.24 -21.52
C ALA A 174 -9.64 -3.96 -20.74
N SER A 175 -9.02 -4.98 -21.33
CA SER A 175 -7.95 -5.75 -20.68
C SER A 175 -6.66 -4.95 -20.46
N ASP A 176 -6.35 -4.04 -21.38
CA ASP A 176 -5.07 -3.32 -21.37
C ASP A 176 -5.17 -2.01 -20.57
N SER A 177 -6.36 -1.41 -20.45
CA SER A 177 -6.56 -0.07 -19.85
C SER A 177 -6.06 0.06 -18.41
N MET A 178 -6.23 -0.97 -17.58
CA MET A 178 -5.73 -0.96 -16.20
C MET A 178 -4.20 -1.10 -16.15
N LEU A 179 -3.59 -1.72 -17.16
CA LEU A 179 -2.14 -1.88 -17.25
C LEU A 179 -1.45 -0.56 -17.67
N LEU A 180 -2.17 0.34 -18.36
CA LEU A 180 -1.65 1.66 -18.73
C LEU A 180 -1.10 2.45 -17.53
N ALA A 181 -1.67 2.26 -16.34
CA ALA A 181 -1.23 2.95 -15.12
C ALA A 181 0.15 2.47 -14.63
N VAL A 182 0.56 1.26 -15.01
CA VAL A 182 1.85 0.66 -14.62
C VAL A 182 2.82 0.58 -15.80
N GLU A 183 2.50 1.20 -16.94
CA GLU A 183 3.42 1.29 -18.07
C GLU A 183 4.67 2.12 -17.68
N PRO A 184 5.86 1.77 -18.21
CA PRO A 184 7.11 2.44 -17.87
C PRO A 184 7.06 3.96 -18.09
N GLU A 185 6.39 4.42 -19.13
CA GLU A 185 6.24 5.85 -19.44
C GLU A 185 5.42 6.58 -18.38
N MET A 186 4.35 5.97 -17.85
CA MET A 186 3.54 6.54 -16.78
C MET A 186 4.35 6.62 -15.48
N VAL A 187 5.03 5.53 -15.11
CA VAL A 187 5.89 5.49 -13.94
C VAL A 187 7.03 6.51 -14.06
N SER A 188 7.65 6.62 -15.24
CA SER A 188 8.68 7.63 -15.52
C SER A 188 8.15 9.06 -15.39
N ALA A 189 6.93 9.32 -15.87
CA ALA A 189 6.30 10.63 -15.71
C ALA A 189 6.05 10.96 -14.22
N MET A 190 5.57 10.00 -13.43
CA MET A 190 5.32 10.19 -12.00
C MET A 190 6.62 10.38 -11.20
N THR A 191 7.67 9.59 -11.49
CA THR A 191 8.97 9.72 -10.80
C THR A 191 9.63 11.08 -11.06
N LYS A 192 9.45 11.67 -12.25
CA LYS A 192 9.93 13.03 -12.56
C LYS A 192 9.25 14.12 -11.72
N PHE A 193 8.08 13.84 -11.15
CA PHE A 193 7.38 14.79 -10.28
C PHE A 193 7.90 14.77 -8.83
N VAL A 194 8.58 13.69 -8.40
CA VAL A 194 9.07 13.53 -7.02
C VAL A 194 9.97 14.70 -6.57
N PRO A 195 10.95 15.19 -7.36
CA PRO A 195 11.78 16.32 -6.95
C PRO A 195 10.98 17.60 -6.72
N ASP A 196 9.97 17.87 -7.55
CA ASP A 196 9.15 19.09 -7.43
C ASP A 196 8.21 18.99 -6.22
N PHE A 197 7.67 17.81 -5.94
CA PHE A 197 6.96 17.54 -4.69
C PHE A 197 7.85 17.80 -3.47
N MET A 198 9.09 17.27 -3.46
CA MET A 198 10.05 17.51 -2.37
C MET A 198 10.39 18.99 -2.18
N LYS A 199 10.53 19.76 -3.26
CA LYS A 199 10.73 21.22 -3.19
C LYS A 199 9.51 21.95 -2.62
N ALA A 200 8.30 21.45 -2.87
CA ALA A 200 7.05 22.05 -2.40
C ALA A 200 6.73 21.72 -0.93
N MET A 201 7.30 20.64 -0.37
CA MET A 201 7.00 20.17 0.99
C MET A 201 7.12 21.26 2.08
N PRO A 202 8.16 22.11 2.13
CA PRO A 202 8.27 23.13 3.17
C PRO A 202 7.12 24.14 3.16
N ASP A 203 6.67 24.57 1.97
CA ASP A 203 5.57 25.52 1.85
C ASP A 203 4.21 24.87 2.11
N ILE A 204 4.06 23.59 1.79
CA ILE A 204 2.90 22.79 2.21
C ILE A 204 2.83 22.73 3.74
N MET A 205 3.96 22.45 4.42
CA MET A 205 4.02 22.39 5.88
C MET A 205 3.62 23.72 6.54
N LYS A 206 4.10 24.86 6.04
CA LYS A 206 3.66 26.19 6.52
C LYS A 206 2.16 26.40 6.35
N LYS A 207 1.58 25.94 5.24
CA LYS A 207 0.12 26.04 5.00
C LYS A 207 -0.66 25.15 5.97
N VAL A 208 -0.15 23.95 6.27
CA VAL A 208 -0.72 23.05 7.28
C VAL A 208 -0.67 23.72 8.65
N GLU A 209 0.48 24.21 9.09
CA GLU A 209 0.65 24.92 10.38
C GLU A 209 -0.35 26.07 10.53
N LYS A 210 -0.48 26.91 9.49
CA LYS A 210 -1.45 28.02 9.49
C LYS A 210 -2.89 27.51 9.58
N ALA A 211 -3.22 26.44 8.85
CA ALA A 211 -4.56 25.87 8.87
C ALA A 211 -4.89 25.22 10.22
N THR A 212 -3.91 24.64 10.91
CA THR A 212 -4.11 23.94 12.19
C THR A 212 -3.81 24.80 13.41
N ALA A 213 -3.44 26.07 13.26
CA ALA A 213 -3.08 26.96 14.38
C ALA A 213 -4.17 27.14 15.45
N HIS A 214 -5.42 26.83 15.11
CA HIS A 214 -6.58 26.89 16.03
C HIS A 214 -6.77 25.60 16.83
N LEU A 215 -6.05 24.53 16.51
CA LEU A 215 -6.14 23.24 17.18
C LEU A 215 -5.11 23.15 18.32
N PRO A 216 -5.40 22.40 19.39
CA PRO A 216 -4.40 22.09 20.40
C PRO A 216 -3.20 21.33 19.78
N PRO A 217 -2.03 21.36 20.43
CA PRO A 217 -0.85 20.65 19.94
C PRO A 217 -1.14 19.16 19.72
N PRO A 218 -0.57 18.54 18.66
CA PRO A 218 -0.75 17.11 18.44
C PRO A 218 -0.25 16.32 19.66
N PRO A 219 -0.95 15.24 20.06
CA PRO A 219 -0.53 14.40 21.17
C PRO A 219 0.86 13.84 20.92
N LYS A 220 1.67 13.72 21.98
CA LYS A 220 3.02 13.16 21.88
C LYS A 220 2.95 11.69 21.43
N PRO A 221 3.75 11.28 20.43
CA PRO A 221 3.78 9.88 20.00
C PRO A 221 4.13 8.97 21.19
N GLY A 222 3.22 8.07 21.55
CA GLY A 222 3.45 7.06 22.60
C GLY A 222 2.95 7.40 24.00
N THR A 223 2.02 8.35 24.17
CA THR A 223 1.30 8.51 25.44
C THR A 223 -0.08 7.86 25.28
N PRO A 224 -0.34 6.64 25.81
CA PRO A 224 -1.70 6.25 26.12
C PRO A 224 -2.27 7.28 27.10
N ASP A 225 -3.53 7.68 26.94
CA ASP A 225 -4.20 8.60 27.86
C ASP A 225 -3.98 8.14 29.31
N GLN A 226 -3.06 8.79 30.02
CA GLN A 226 -2.92 8.69 31.47
C GLN A 226 -3.89 9.69 32.09
N ASP A 227 -5.15 9.28 32.18
CA ASP A 227 -5.99 9.72 33.30
C ASP A 227 -5.60 8.86 34.51
N ASP A 228 -4.48 9.20 35.14
CA ASP A 228 -4.12 8.69 36.48
C ASP A 228 -4.88 9.53 37.52
N ASP A 229 -6.03 9.04 37.97
CA ASP A 229 -6.47 9.29 39.34
C ASP A 229 -7.24 8.09 39.90
N ALA A 230 -6.55 7.27 40.71
CA ALA A 230 -7.13 6.61 41.87
C ALA A 230 -6.02 6.00 42.72
N THR A 231 -5.72 6.65 43.84
CA THR A 231 -5.05 6.03 44.98
C THR A 231 -5.82 4.77 45.44
N PRO A 232 -5.14 3.66 45.77
CA PRO A 232 -5.80 2.45 46.27
C PRO A 232 -6.27 2.65 47.71
N GLU A 233 -7.57 2.52 47.95
CA GLU A 233 -8.12 2.32 49.28
C GLU A 233 -8.06 0.82 49.61
N GLU A 234 -7.24 0.42 50.59
CA GLU A 234 -7.36 -0.87 51.29
C GLU A 234 -7.42 -0.68 52.82
N ILE A 235 -8.58 -1.05 53.38
CA ILE A 235 -8.75 -2.05 54.45
C ILE A 235 -8.35 -1.70 55.91
N LYS A 236 -9.38 -1.48 56.75
CA LYS A 236 -9.63 -1.92 58.16
C LYS A 236 -10.41 -0.82 58.91
N SER A 237 -11.51 -1.06 59.62
CA SER A 237 -12.08 -2.24 60.28
C SER A 237 -13.60 -2.07 60.40
#